data_AF-A0AAD8TIB4-F1
#
_entry.id   AF-A0AAD8TIB4-F1
#
_cell.length_a   1.000
_cell.length_b   1.000
_cell.length_c   1.000
_cell.angle_alpha   90.00
_cell.angle_beta   90.00
_cell.angle_gamma   90.00
#
_symmetry.space_group_name_H-M   'P 1'
#
loop_
_entity.id
_entity.type
_entity.pdbx_description
1 polymer ?
#
loop_
_entity_poly.entity_id
_entity_poly.type
_entity_poly.pdbx_seq_one_letter_code
_entity_poly.pdbx_strand_id
1 'polypeptide(L)'
;MAARVRVTRKSIVKASVTRPSTIVAVSNLDLLRQGLPIVLFCAYPSTAGGGCGFHEVAAAFEAKLPFLLDHFFLLAGRIVADPRSGLPELHCDNQGMDLVVGEVSVALGSLDYGDLDASLLRIGVPVQYGADVVLSLQLVSFACGGFALAWGSHHLAVDGCALSMMANAWSELAQSGTIAAAPNLDRSVFRPRAPPTYSSSVGKLFMPVERERLVNALTATTSRSRTSTCFAPFWKRCVRTCGRCSPPWWAGLIRREMSHGLVG
;
A
#
# COMPACT_ATOMS: atom_id res chain seq x y z
N MET A 1 -15.75 -8.28 23.46
CA MET A 1 -14.39 -7.83 23.10
C MET A 1 -14.37 -7.62 21.60
N ALA A 2 -13.99 -6.44 21.10
CA ALA A 2 -13.89 -6.24 19.65
C ALA A 2 -12.75 -7.12 19.09
N ALA A 3 -13.03 -7.94 18.09
CA ALA A 3 -12.04 -8.77 17.44
C ALA A 3 -11.02 -7.87 16.72
N ARG A 4 -9.77 -7.88 17.19
CA ARG A 4 -8.64 -7.19 16.57
C ARG A 4 -7.65 -8.21 16.03
N VAL A 5 -6.83 -7.79 15.07
CA VAL A 5 -5.74 -8.60 14.53
C VAL A 5 -4.79 -8.97 15.67
N ARG A 6 -4.56 -10.28 15.82
CA ARG A 6 -3.51 -10.84 16.67
C ARG A 6 -2.28 -11.07 15.79
N VAL A 7 -1.22 -10.32 16.05
CA VAL A 7 0.06 -10.51 15.35
C VAL A 7 0.68 -11.83 15.79
N THR A 8 0.95 -12.71 14.83
CA THR A 8 1.62 -14.00 15.05
C THR A 8 3.11 -13.91 14.77
N ARG A 9 3.50 -13.06 13.80
CA ARG A 9 4.89 -12.82 13.45
C ARG A 9 5.08 -11.39 12.97
N LYS A 10 6.21 -10.79 13.34
CA LYS A 10 6.70 -9.53 12.78
C LYS A 10 8.17 -9.70 12.42
N SER A 11 8.57 -9.25 11.25
CA SER A 11 9.96 -9.30 10.79
C SER A 11 10.30 -8.10 9.92
N ILE A 12 11.57 -7.79 9.82
CA ILE A 12 12.10 -6.75 8.92
C ILE A 12 12.69 -7.45 7.70
N VAL A 13 12.28 -7.05 6.51
CA VAL A 13 12.74 -7.63 5.24
C VAL A 13 13.59 -6.62 4.50
N LYS A 14 14.85 -7.00 4.23
CA LYS A 14 15.81 -6.19 3.49
C LYS A 14 15.87 -6.63 2.02
N ALA A 15 16.30 -5.73 1.15
CA ALA A 15 16.68 -6.08 -0.22
C ALA A 15 17.82 -7.11 -0.21
N SER A 16 17.80 -8.05 -1.16
CA SER A 16 18.82 -9.09 -1.31
C SER A 16 20.15 -8.54 -1.80
N VAL A 17 20.11 -7.48 -2.60
CA VAL A 17 21.30 -6.85 -3.17
C VAL A 17 21.74 -5.67 -2.32
N THR A 18 23.00 -5.70 -1.88
CA THR A 18 23.62 -4.55 -1.23
C THR A 18 23.84 -3.43 -2.24
N ARG A 19 23.33 -2.25 -1.92
CA ARG A 19 23.53 -1.01 -2.68
C ARG A 19 24.27 0.01 -1.81
N PRO A 20 25.06 0.92 -2.39
CA PRO A 20 25.58 2.06 -1.63
C PRO A 20 24.41 2.83 -1.00
N SER A 21 24.59 3.27 0.24
CA SER A 21 23.60 4.11 0.90
C SER A 21 23.42 5.40 0.10
N THR A 22 22.17 5.74 -0.21
CA THR A 22 21.83 6.97 -0.92
C THR A 22 20.80 7.75 -0.13
N ILE A 23 20.84 9.07 -0.26
CA ILE A 23 19.76 9.94 0.21
C ILE A 23 19.01 10.39 -1.03
N VAL A 24 17.71 10.12 -1.04
CA VAL A 24 16.80 10.53 -2.11
C VAL A 24 15.95 11.67 -1.57
N ALA A 25 16.23 12.86 -2.11
CA ALA A 25 15.44 14.05 -1.83
C ALA A 25 14.00 13.88 -2.31
N VAL A 26 13.06 14.37 -1.51
CA VAL A 26 11.64 14.42 -1.87
C VAL A 26 11.37 15.63 -2.77
N SER A 27 10.36 15.50 -3.63
CA SER A 27 9.90 16.58 -4.49
C SER A 27 8.89 17.49 -3.78
N ASN A 28 8.62 18.67 -4.36
CA ASN A 28 7.52 19.53 -3.88
C ASN A 28 6.16 18.82 -3.91
N LEU A 29 5.95 17.87 -4.83
CA LEU A 29 4.71 17.09 -4.91
C LEU A 29 4.57 16.10 -3.74
N ASP A 30 5.67 15.44 -3.39
CA ASP A 30 5.73 14.54 -2.23
C ASP A 30 5.41 15.30 -0.93
N LEU A 31 5.81 16.58 -0.85
CA LEU A 31 5.58 17.45 0.30
C LEU A 31 4.11 17.90 0.46
N LEU A 32 3.26 17.79 -0.56
CA LEU A 32 1.85 18.24 -0.46
C LEU A 32 0.99 17.33 0.43
N ARG A 33 1.38 16.05 0.57
CA ARG A 33 0.60 15.02 1.29
C ARG A 33 1.38 14.41 2.45
N GLN A 34 2.28 15.18 3.06
CA GLN A 34 3.07 14.76 4.21
C GLN A 34 2.17 14.19 5.32
N GLY A 35 2.61 13.06 5.91
CA GLY A 35 1.93 12.46 7.06
C GLY A 35 0.64 11.71 6.77
N LEU A 36 0.18 11.64 5.51
CA LEU A 36 -0.96 10.80 5.14
C LEU A 36 -0.48 9.36 4.88
N PRO A 37 -0.91 8.37 5.69
CA PRO A 37 -0.70 6.98 5.34
C PRO A 37 -1.59 6.64 4.14
N ILE A 38 -1.05 5.83 3.24
CA ILE A 38 -1.78 5.25 2.11
C ILE A 38 -1.75 3.72 2.26
N VAL A 39 -2.90 3.10 2.05
CA VAL A 39 -3.07 1.65 2.20
C VAL A 39 -3.69 1.07 0.94
N LEU A 40 -3.04 0.07 0.35
CA LEU A 40 -3.64 -0.81 -0.65
C LEU A 40 -4.07 -2.11 0.04
N PHE A 41 -5.38 -2.38 0.07
CA PHE A 41 -5.97 -3.57 0.67
C PHE A 41 -6.46 -4.54 -0.40
N CYS A 42 -5.95 -5.78 -0.36
CA CYS A 42 -6.33 -6.87 -1.26
C CYS A 42 -6.91 -8.02 -0.44
N ALA A 43 -8.21 -8.28 -0.56
CA ALA A 43 -8.89 -9.40 0.06
C ALA A 43 -8.77 -10.66 -0.82
N TYR A 44 -8.84 -11.86 -0.26
CA TYR A 44 -8.84 -13.14 -0.99
C TYR A 44 -9.77 -14.12 -0.27
N PRO A 45 -10.75 -14.74 -0.96
CA PRO A 45 -11.64 -15.72 -0.35
C PRO A 45 -10.87 -17.00 0.01
N SER A 46 -11.47 -17.81 0.87
CA SER A 46 -10.97 -19.14 1.17
C SER A 46 -10.90 -20.02 -0.08
N THR A 47 -9.78 -20.71 -0.27
CA THR A 47 -9.55 -21.63 -1.39
C THR A 47 -10.00 -23.04 -1.02
N ALA A 48 -11.29 -23.24 -0.73
CA ALA A 48 -11.85 -24.52 -0.27
C ALA A 48 -11.84 -25.67 -1.32
N GLY A 49 -10.94 -25.66 -2.31
CA GLY A 49 -10.92 -26.64 -3.41
C GLY A 49 -9.68 -26.65 -4.32
N GLY A 50 -8.49 -26.27 -3.85
CA GLY A 50 -7.22 -26.53 -4.56
C GLY A 50 -6.38 -25.33 -4.99
N GLY A 51 -6.55 -24.16 -4.36
CA GLY A 51 -5.64 -23.01 -4.48
C GLY A 51 -4.71 -22.88 -3.27
N CYS A 52 -3.66 -22.07 -3.38
CA CYS A 52 -2.69 -21.91 -2.29
C CYS A 52 -3.31 -21.31 -1.03
N GLY A 53 -3.03 -21.92 0.12
CA GLY A 53 -3.49 -21.48 1.43
C GLY A 53 -2.71 -20.28 1.95
N PHE A 54 -3.25 -19.63 3.00
CA PHE A 54 -2.62 -18.47 3.63
C PHE A 54 -1.14 -18.68 4.00
N HIS A 55 -0.80 -19.85 4.55
CA HIS A 55 0.57 -20.17 4.95
C HIS A 55 1.54 -20.22 3.76
N GLU A 56 1.12 -20.76 2.62
CA GLU A 56 1.93 -20.83 1.41
C GLU A 56 2.14 -19.44 0.81
N VAL A 57 1.10 -18.60 0.85
CA VAL A 57 1.19 -17.18 0.46
C VAL A 57 2.18 -16.45 1.37
N ALA A 58 2.07 -16.61 2.69
CA ALA A 58 3.00 -15.98 3.63
C ALA A 58 4.45 -16.43 3.41
N ALA A 59 4.68 -17.73 3.23
CA ALA A 59 6.00 -18.27 2.90
C ALA A 59 6.55 -17.71 1.58
N ALA A 60 5.69 -17.54 0.56
CA ALA A 60 6.10 -16.92 -0.70
C ALA A 60 6.54 -15.47 -0.50
N PHE A 61 5.80 -14.68 0.29
CA PHE A 61 6.18 -13.30 0.65
C PHE A 61 7.52 -13.26 1.36
N GLU A 62 7.73 -14.10 2.37
CA GLU A 62 9.00 -14.17 3.08
C GLU A 62 10.18 -14.51 2.16
N ALA A 63 9.98 -15.46 1.24
CA ALA A 63 11.02 -15.89 0.32
C ALA A 63 11.31 -14.86 -0.78
N LYS A 64 10.30 -14.14 -1.28
CA LYS A 64 10.40 -13.33 -2.51
C LYS A 64 10.47 -11.82 -2.30
N LEU A 65 10.07 -11.30 -1.14
CA LEU A 65 10.14 -9.86 -0.85
C LEU A 65 11.54 -9.25 -0.99
N PRO A 66 12.65 -9.92 -0.59
CA PRO A 66 13.98 -9.36 -0.81
C PRO A 66 14.26 -9.00 -2.28
N PHE A 67 13.84 -9.87 -3.20
CA PHE A 67 14.01 -9.64 -4.64
C PHE A 67 13.08 -8.54 -5.16
N LEU A 68 11.86 -8.41 -4.63
CA LEU A 68 11.01 -7.26 -4.96
C LEU A 68 11.70 -5.94 -4.55
N LEU A 69 12.28 -5.91 -3.34
CA LEU A 69 12.98 -4.73 -2.82
C LEU A 69 14.25 -4.40 -3.60
N ASP A 70 14.86 -5.35 -4.31
CA ASP A 70 15.96 -5.05 -5.23
C ASP A 70 15.53 -4.10 -6.34
N HIS A 71 14.28 -4.18 -6.80
CA HIS A 71 13.71 -3.27 -7.80
C HIS A 71 13.11 -2.00 -7.17
N PHE A 72 12.65 -2.08 -5.92
CA PHE A 72 12.00 -1.00 -5.18
C PHE A 72 12.81 -0.58 -3.96
N PHE A 73 14.10 -0.30 -4.13
CA PHE A 73 15.05 -0.12 -3.03
C PHE A 73 14.67 1.00 -2.04
N LEU A 74 13.96 2.04 -2.50
CA LEU A 74 13.45 3.13 -1.64
C LEU A 74 12.56 2.61 -0.50
N LEU A 75 11.84 1.50 -0.73
CA LEU A 75 10.87 0.95 0.20
C LEU A 75 11.52 0.20 1.36
N ALA A 76 12.80 -0.16 1.23
CA ALA A 76 13.64 -0.68 2.31
C ALA A 76 14.39 0.44 3.06
N GLY A 77 14.12 1.71 2.76
CA GLY A 77 14.72 2.86 3.41
C GLY A 77 13.99 3.35 4.65
N ARG A 78 14.36 4.55 5.11
CA ARG A 78 13.73 5.27 6.21
C ARG A 78 13.42 6.71 5.84
N ILE A 79 12.35 7.24 6.42
CA ILE A 79 12.02 8.67 6.35
C ILE A 79 12.74 9.37 7.50
N VAL A 80 13.61 10.31 7.17
CA VAL A 80 14.43 11.04 8.14
C VAL A 80 14.29 12.53 7.88
N ALA A 81 14.20 13.35 8.92
CA ALA A 81 14.23 14.80 8.76
C ALA A 81 15.66 15.27 8.54
N ASP A 82 15.91 16.04 7.48
CA ASP A 82 17.19 16.71 7.27
C ASP A 82 17.45 17.70 8.42
N PRO A 83 18.57 17.56 9.17
CA PRO A 83 18.84 18.42 10.32
C PRO A 83 18.97 19.91 10.00
N ARG A 84 19.26 20.28 8.73
CA ARG A 84 19.47 21.67 8.33
C ARG A 84 18.17 22.35 7.89
N SER A 85 17.44 21.72 6.98
CA SER A 85 16.20 22.26 6.41
C SER A 85 14.94 21.87 7.19
N GLY A 86 15.01 20.80 7.99
CA GLY A 86 13.86 20.18 8.64
C GLY A 86 12.92 19.43 7.70
N LEU A 87 13.23 19.36 6.40
CA LEU A 87 12.42 18.66 5.41
C LEU A 87 12.66 17.15 5.49
N PRO A 88 11.63 16.32 5.23
CA PRO A 88 11.81 14.88 5.19
C PRO A 88 12.60 14.43 3.95
N GLU A 89 13.47 13.45 4.13
CA GLU A 89 14.27 12.80 3.09
C GLU A 89 14.12 11.28 3.18
N LEU A 90 14.34 10.58 2.06
CA LEU A 90 14.37 9.12 2.03
C LEU A 90 15.82 8.65 2.14
N HIS A 91 16.18 8.08 3.28
CA HIS A 91 17.47 7.43 3.50
C HIS A 91 17.38 5.98 3.03
N CYS A 92 18.08 5.65 1.96
CA CYS A 92 18.05 4.35 1.30
C CYS A 92 19.29 3.53 1.67
N ASP A 93 19.33 3.10 2.92
CA ASP A 93 20.42 2.34 3.56
C ASP A 93 20.05 0.88 3.86
N ASN A 94 18.97 0.38 3.24
CA ASN A 94 18.49 -0.99 3.34
C ASN A 94 18.20 -1.44 4.79
N GLN A 95 17.62 -0.56 5.62
CA GLN A 95 17.10 -0.92 6.95
C GLN A 95 15.91 -1.89 6.88
N GLY A 96 15.26 -2.01 5.73
CA GLY A 96 14.24 -3.00 5.40
C GLY A 96 12.80 -2.57 5.69
N MET A 97 11.83 -3.21 5.04
CA MET A 97 10.40 -2.98 5.27
C MET A 97 9.85 -3.85 6.41
N ASP A 98 8.73 -3.44 7.00
CA ASP A 98 8.01 -4.27 7.97
C ASP A 98 7.18 -5.34 7.25
N LEU A 99 7.33 -6.61 7.65
CA LEU A 99 6.45 -7.72 7.28
C LEU A 99 5.72 -8.20 8.54
N VAL A 100 4.40 -8.10 8.54
CA VAL A 100 3.53 -8.50 9.65
C VAL A 100 2.63 -9.64 9.19
N VAL A 101 2.62 -10.73 9.94
CA VAL A 101 1.66 -11.83 9.76
C VAL A 101 0.78 -11.87 11.00
N GLY A 102 -0.53 -11.98 10.79
CA GLY A 102 -1.50 -12.03 11.85
C GLY A 102 -2.78 -12.72 11.45
N GLU A 103 -3.68 -12.81 12.41
CA GLU A 103 -4.99 -13.45 12.24
C GLU A 103 -6.07 -12.62 12.93
N VAL A 104 -7.30 -12.71 12.45
CA VAL A 104 -8.46 -12.08 13.08
C VAL A 104 -9.64 -13.05 13.13
N SER A 105 -10.33 -13.07 14.27
CA SER A 105 -11.46 -13.95 14.54
C SER A 105 -12.79 -13.51 13.90
N VAL A 106 -12.74 -12.70 12.85
CA VAL A 106 -13.91 -12.30 12.05
C VAL A 106 -13.87 -12.92 10.67
N ALA A 107 -15.03 -13.11 10.04
CA ALA A 107 -15.12 -13.54 8.65
C ALA A 107 -14.80 -12.36 7.72
N LEU A 108 -14.06 -12.59 6.63
CA LEU A 108 -13.71 -11.57 5.65
C LEU A 108 -14.96 -10.93 4.99
N GLY A 109 -16.03 -11.71 4.81
CA GLY A 109 -17.31 -11.22 4.29
C GLY A 109 -18.13 -10.39 5.28
N SER A 110 -17.72 -10.32 6.56
CA SER A 110 -18.39 -9.49 7.57
C SER A 110 -17.89 -8.04 7.61
N LEU A 111 -16.86 -7.73 6.83
CA LEU A 111 -16.40 -6.34 6.66
C LEU A 111 -17.46 -5.57 5.87
N ASP A 112 -17.72 -4.34 6.30
CA ASP A 112 -18.53 -3.41 5.52
C ASP A 112 -17.65 -2.82 4.41
N TYR A 113 -17.90 -3.22 3.16
CA TYR A 113 -17.17 -2.71 2.00
C TYR A 113 -17.69 -1.33 1.53
N GLY A 114 -18.84 -0.88 2.02
CA GLY A 114 -19.34 0.49 1.85
C GLY A 114 -18.62 1.50 2.76
N ASP A 115 -18.15 1.04 3.92
CA ASP A 115 -17.25 1.77 4.84
C ASP A 115 -16.08 0.88 5.28
N LEU A 116 -15.19 0.60 4.30
CA LEU A 116 -14.04 -0.26 4.51
C LEU A 116 -13.07 0.33 5.54
N ASP A 117 -12.88 1.64 5.55
CA ASP A 117 -11.97 2.32 6.48
C ASP A 117 -12.40 2.09 7.92
N ALA A 118 -13.68 2.28 8.25
CA ALA A 118 -14.20 2.01 9.59
C ALA A 118 -14.08 0.52 9.96
N SER A 119 -14.30 -0.39 9.00
CA SER A 119 -14.15 -1.83 9.21
C SER A 119 -12.70 -2.24 9.50
N LEU A 120 -11.74 -1.73 8.73
CA LEU A 120 -10.32 -2.00 8.92
C LEU A 120 -9.81 -1.41 10.24
N LEU A 121 -10.22 -0.19 10.60
CA LEU A 121 -9.89 0.43 11.88
C LEU A 121 -10.39 -0.38 13.08
N ARG A 122 -11.59 -0.97 12.97
CA ARG A 122 -12.19 -1.81 14.01
C ARG A 122 -11.35 -3.05 14.28
N ILE A 123 -10.86 -3.70 13.22
CA ILE A 123 -10.01 -4.89 13.34
C ILE A 123 -8.52 -4.54 13.54
N GLY A 124 -8.12 -3.27 13.44
CA GLY A 124 -6.75 -2.83 13.64
C GLY A 124 -5.83 -3.07 12.43
N VAL A 125 -6.37 -2.93 11.22
CA VAL A 125 -5.61 -2.95 9.96
C VAL A 125 -5.54 -1.52 9.39
N PRO A 126 -4.35 -1.07 8.93
CA PRO A 126 -3.06 -1.69 9.16
C PRO A 126 -2.70 -1.66 10.66
N VAL A 127 -2.05 -2.72 11.14
CA VAL A 127 -1.26 -2.73 12.37
C VAL A 127 -0.27 -1.56 12.30
N GLN A 128 -0.16 -0.80 13.38
CA GLN A 128 0.70 0.39 13.42
C GLN A 128 2.17 0.02 13.16
N TYR A 129 2.84 0.83 12.34
CA TYR A 129 4.26 0.75 12.03
C TYR A 129 4.95 2.10 12.32
N GLY A 130 6.27 2.10 12.40
CA GLY A 130 7.05 3.31 12.74
C GLY A 130 6.84 4.43 11.73
N ALA A 131 6.85 5.68 12.20
CA ALA A 131 6.72 6.86 11.34
C ALA A 131 7.88 7.01 10.34
N ASP A 132 9.04 6.42 10.67
CA ASP A 132 10.24 6.33 9.84
C ASP A 132 10.16 5.22 8.79
N VAL A 133 9.26 4.25 8.94
CA VAL A 133 9.14 3.10 8.02
C VAL A 133 8.47 3.53 6.73
N VAL A 134 9.15 3.30 5.60
CA VAL A 134 8.64 3.65 4.27
C VAL A 134 7.50 2.72 3.85
N LEU A 135 7.65 1.40 4.05
CA LEU A 135 6.67 0.40 3.66
C LEU A 135 6.46 -0.64 4.77
N SER A 136 5.20 -0.99 4.99
CA SER A 136 4.77 -2.14 5.79
C SER A 136 3.84 -3.02 4.95
N LEU A 137 4.07 -4.32 4.92
CA LEU A 137 3.14 -5.30 4.38
C LEU A 137 2.55 -6.12 5.52
N GLN A 138 1.23 -6.32 5.48
CA GLN A 138 0.51 -7.12 6.45
C GLN A 138 -0.27 -8.22 5.77
N LEU A 139 -0.12 -9.44 6.28
CA LEU A 139 -0.84 -10.61 5.86
C LEU A 139 -1.75 -11.02 7.02
N VAL A 140 -3.06 -10.96 6.80
CA VAL A 140 -4.06 -11.23 7.83
C VAL A 140 -4.95 -12.37 7.40
N SER A 141 -4.95 -13.48 8.14
CA SER A 141 -5.92 -14.56 7.96
C SER A 141 -7.22 -14.24 8.70
N PHE A 142 -8.35 -14.65 8.13
CA PHE A 142 -9.69 -14.44 8.67
C PHE A 142 -10.30 -15.78 9.09
N ALA A 143 -11.25 -15.75 10.02
CA ALA A 143 -11.90 -16.96 10.56
C ALA A 143 -12.61 -17.83 9.50
N CYS A 144 -12.98 -17.24 8.35
CA CYS A 144 -13.60 -17.96 7.24
C CYS A 144 -12.59 -18.68 6.31
N GLY A 145 -11.30 -18.67 6.64
CA GLY A 145 -10.21 -19.22 5.83
C GLY A 145 -9.77 -18.32 4.67
N GLY A 146 -10.45 -17.19 4.45
CA GLY A 146 -9.96 -16.13 3.57
C GLY A 146 -8.81 -15.36 4.22
N PHE A 147 -8.11 -14.55 3.44
CA PHE A 147 -7.03 -13.70 3.93
C PHE A 147 -7.01 -12.35 3.23
N ALA A 148 -6.28 -11.40 3.78
CA ALA A 148 -6.04 -10.12 3.14
C ALA A 148 -4.57 -9.70 3.21
N LEU A 149 -4.17 -8.91 2.23
CA LEU A 149 -2.90 -8.21 2.17
C LEU A 149 -3.17 -6.72 2.36
N ALA A 150 -2.42 -6.06 3.24
CA ALA A 150 -2.47 -4.61 3.40
C ALA A 150 -1.06 -4.03 3.21
N TRP A 151 -0.86 -3.28 2.12
CA TRP A 151 0.36 -2.55 1.85
C TRP A 151 0.20 -1.13 2.40
N GLY A 152 0.81 -0.84 3.54
CA GLY A 152 0.84 0.48 4.15
C GLY A 152 2.12 1.24 3.82
N SER A 153 2.00 2.48 3.37
CA SER A 153 3.13 3.36 3.11
C SER A 153 2.81 4.82 3.45
N HIS A 154 3.82 5.67 3.46
CA HIS A 154 3.64 7.11 3.55
C HIS A 154 3.47 7.70 2.16
N HIS A 155 2.49 8.60 1.96
CA HIS A 155 2.26 9.24 0.67
C HIS A 155 3.44 10.11 0.19
N LEU A 156 4.37 10.42 1.09
CA LEU A 156 5.68 11.03 0.79
C LEU A 156 6.54 10.14 -0.14
N ALA A 157 6.47 8.82 0.06
CA ALA A 157 7.33 7.88 -0.66
C ALA A 157 6.66 7.34 -1.92
N VAL A 158 5.34 7.13 -1.92
CA VAL A 158 4.62 6.54 -3.05
C VAL A 158 3.23 7.13 -3.18
N ASP A 159 2.75 7.28 -4.42
CA ASP A 159 1.35 7.53 -4.71
C ASP A 159 0.59 6.20 -4.92
N GLY A 160 -0.72 6.30 -5.19
CA GLY A 160 -1.56 5.13 -5.45
C GLY A 160 -1.14 4.35 -6.71
N CYS A 161 -0.59 5.03 -7.71
CA CYS A 161 -0.10 4.39 -8.94
C CYS A 161 1.13 3.53 -8.64
N ALA A 162 2.10 4.05 -7.89
CA ALA A 162 3.30 3.34 -7.47
C ALA A 162 2.98 2.14 -6.57
N LEU A 163 2.03 2.25 -5.63
CA LEU A 163 1.56 1.10 -4.85
C LEU A 163 0.95 0.00 -5.72
N SER A 164 0.13 0.40 -6.70
CA SER A 164 -0.49 -0.54 -7.65
C SER A 164 0.57 -1.21 -8.53
N MET A 165 1.56 -0.46 -8.99
CA MET A 165 2.71 -0.99 -9.73
C MET A 165 3.50 -1.99 -8.90
N MET A 166 3.76 -1.70 -7.63
CA MET A 166 4.45 -2.63 -6.72
C MET A 166 3.65 -3.91 -6.51
N ALA A 167 2.33 -3.83 -6.30
CA ALA A 167 1.48 -5.01 -6.14
C ALA A 167 1.42 -5.86 -7.43
N ASN A 168 1.45 -5.22 -8.59
CA ASN A 168 1.58 -5.89 -9.89
C ASN A 168 2.95 -6.56 -10.04
N ALA A 169 4.03 -5.86 -9.72
CA ALA A 169 5.40 -6.38 -9.77
C ALA A 169 5.59 -7.58 -8.82
N TRP A 170 5.01 -7.52 -7.62
CA TRP A 170 4.92 -8.67 -6.72
C TRP A 170 4.24 -9.86 -7.41
N SER A 171 3.11 -9.61 -8.06
CA SER A 171 2.35 -10.67 -8.74
C SER A 171 3.12 -11.30 -9.88
N GLU A 172 3.91 -10.52 -10.64
CA GLU A 172 4.83 -11.01 -11.68
C GLU A 172 5.94 -11.84 -11.07
N LEU A 173 6.65 -11.32 -10.06
CA LEU A 173 7.72 -12.02 -9.37
C LEU A 173 7.23 -13.34 -8.74
N ALA A 174 6.02 -13.35 -8.18
CA ALA A 174 5.40 -14.54 -7.63
C ALA A 174 5.15 -15.61 -8.72
N GLN A 175 4.72 -15.20 -9.92
CA GLN A 175 4.32 -16.08 -11.02
C GLN A 175 5.47 -16.54 -11.93
N SER A 176 6.29 -15.60 -12.43
CA SER A 176 7.36 -15.87 -13.40
C SER A 176 8.75 -15.89 -12.78
N GLY A 177 8.90 -15.45 -11.52
CA GLY A 177 10.20 -15.28 -10.88
C GLY A 177 10.96 -14.03 -11.37
N THR A 178 10.34 -13.20 -12.19
CA THR A 178 10.95 -11.99 -12.78
C THR A 178 9.95 -10.84 -12.81
N ILE A 179 10.45 -9.61 -12.81
CA ILE A 179 9.65 -8.39 -12.96
C ILE A 179 9.92 -7.83 -14.36
N ALA A 180 8.87 -7.61 -15.16
CA ALA A 180 9.04 -7.27 -16.57
C ALA A 180 9.54 -5.83 -16.78
N ALA A 181 9.09 -4.89 -15.94
CA ALA A 181 9.45 -3.48 -16.02
C ALA A 181 9.90 -2.96 -14.67
N ALA A 182 11.16 -2.53 -14.57
CA ALA A 182 11.67 -1.88 -13.37
C ALA A 182 11.09 -0.46 -13.24
N PRO A 183 10.77 -0.01 -12.01
CA PRO A 183 10.32 1.36 -11.81
C PRO A 183 11.47 2.34 -12.07
N ASN A 184 11.16 3.51 -12.64
CA ASN A 184 12.09 4.63 -12.60
C ASN A 184 11.99 5.31 -11.23
N LEU A 185 13.05 5.20 -10.43
CA LEU A 185 13.14 5.77 -9.09
C LEU A 185 13.99 7.05 -9.05
N ASP A 186 14.44 7.53 -10.22
CA ASP A 186 15.12 8.81 -10.33
C ASP A 186 14.13 9.97 -10.16
N ARG A 187 14.22 10.65 -9.01
CA ARG A 187 13.41 11.82 -8.68
C ARG A 187 14.07 13.15 -9.07
N SER A 188 15.24 13.11 -9.71
CA SER A 188 16.01 14.32 -10.04
C SER A 188 15.21 15.33 -10.88
N VAL A 189 14.32 14.84 -11.75
CA VAL A 189 13.44 15.64 -12.62
C VAL A 189 12.47 16.53 -11.81
N PHE A 190 12.13 16.12 -10.59
CA PHE A 190 11.23 16.86 -9.70
C PHE A 190 11.97 17.62 -8.59
N ARG A 191 13.29 17.80 -8.72
CA ARG A 191 14.06 18.60 -7.76
C ARG A 191 13.50 20.02 -7.69
N PRO A 192 13.19 20.53 -6.50
CA PRO A 192 12.77 21.92 -6.32
C PRO A 192 13.84 22.88 -6.84
N ARG A 193 13.41 24.00 -7.43
CA ARG A 193 14.32 25.09 -7.79
C ARG A 193 14.79 25.81 -6.52
N ALA A 194 16.09 26.08 -6.42
CA ALA A 194 16.69 26.81 -5.31
C ALA A 194 17.51 28.00 -5.88
N PRO A 195 17.03 29.26 -5.76
CA PRO A 195 15.76 29.67 -5.12
C PRO A 195 14.52 29.27 -5.94
N PRO A 196 13.32 29.25 -5.35
CA PRO A 196 12.08 29.04 -6.09
C PRO A 196 11.92 30.12 -7.17
N THR A 197 11.77 29.72 -8.42
CA THR A 197 11.49 30.65 -9.53
C THR A 197 10.19 30.25 -10.22
N TYR A 198 9.31 31.19 -10.49
CA TYR A 198 8.08 30.98 -11.28
C TYR A 198 7.63 32.34 -11.84
N SER A 199 6.84 32.34 -12.91
CA SER A 199 6.35 33.60 -13.48
C SER A 199 5.39 34.29 -12.51
N SER A 200 5.33 35.62 -12.58
CA SER A 200 4.35 36.39 -11.80
C SER A 200 2.91 36.01 -12.11
N SER A 201 2.62 35.58 -13.35
CA SER A 201 1.31 35.06 -13.75
C SER A 201 0.95 33.78 -12.98
N VAL A 202 1.88 32.83 -12.84
CA VAL A 202 1.67 31.62 -12.03
C VAL A 202 1.54 31.97 -10.56
N GLY A 203 2.35 32.90 -10.05
CA GLY A 203 2.26 33.37 -8.66
C GLY A 203 0.91 33.98 -8.29
N LYS A 204 0.19 34.58 -9.26
CA LYS A 204 -1.15 35.14 -9.06
C LYS A 204 -2.26 34.08 -9.06
N LEU A 205 -2.01 32.88 -9.59
CA LEU A 205 -2.99 31.78 -9.63
C LEU A 205 -3.11 31.06 -8.29
N PHE A 206 -2.07 31.09 -7.47
CA PHE A 206 -2.00 30.34 -6.22
C PHE A 206 -1.93 31.27 -5.03
N MET A 207 -2.80 31.04 -4.04
CA MET A 207 -2.68 31.68 -2.73
C MET A 207 -1.66 30.90 -1.89
N PRO A 208 -0.70 31.57 -1.21
CA PRO A 208 0.15 30.92 -0.24
C PRO A 208 -0.70 30.19 0.81
N VAL A 209 -0.33 28.96 1.09
CA VAL A 209 -0.94 28.19 2.18
C VAL A 209 -0.31 28.66 3.49
N GLU A 210 -0.99 29.56 4.20
CA GLU A 210 -0.61 29.96 5.56
C GLU A 210 -1.10 28.90 6.56
N ARG A 211 -0.23 28.52 7.51
CA ARG A 211 -0.53 27.45 8.48
C ARG A 211 -1.75 27.78 9.33
N GLU A 212 -1.99 29.07 9.56
CA GLU A 212 -3.11 29.64 10.31
C GLU A 212 -4.42 29.64 9.50
N ARG A 213 -4.33 29.53 8.17
CA ARG A 213 -5.48 29.48 7.24
C ARG A 213 -5.78 28.07 6.72
N LEU A 214 -4.95 27.08 7.08
CA LEU A 214 -5.27 25.68 6.88
C LEU A 214 -6.48 25.34 7.75
N VAL A 215 -7.65 25.25 7.13
CA VAL A 215 -8.83 24.69 7.78
C VAL A 215 -8.43 23.29 8.22
N ASN A 216 -8.43 23.07 9.54
CA ASN A 216 -8.22 21.76 10.10
C ASN A 216 -9.39 20.89 9.59
N ALA A 217 -9.16 20.09 8.55
CA ALA A 217 -10.13 19.13 8.04
C ALA A 217 -10.54 18.10 9.12
N LEU A 218 -9.84 18.10 10.27
CA LEU A 218 -10.15 17.35 11.48
C LEU A 218 -11.26 17.98 12.34
N THR A 219 -11.55 19.28 12.23
CA THR A 219 -12.65 19.94 12.96
C THR A 219 -13.95 20.03 12.15
N ALA A 220 -13.91 19.79 10.84
CA ALA A 220 -15.09 19.46 10.07
C ALA A 220 -15.36 17.96 10.25
N THR A 221 -16.33 17.60 11.09
CA THR A 221 -16.75 16.23 11.44
C THR A 221 -17.15 15.32 10.26
N THR A 222 -16.91 15.74 9.02
CA THR A 222 -17.37 15.09 7.78
C THR A 222 -16.30 14.91 6.70
N SER A 223 -15.02 15.28 6.91
CA SER A 223 -13.97 15.12 5.88
C SER A 223 -12.83 14.17 6.26
N ARG A 224 -13.14 12.98 6.82
CA ARG A 224 -12.21 11.85 6.71
C ARG A 224 -12.13 11.48 5.23
N SER A 225 -11.03 11.86 4.59
CA SER A 225 -10.76 11.57 3.19
C SER A 225 -10.80 10.07 2.95
N ARG A 226 -11.88 9.63 2.30
CA ARG A 226 -12.03 8.35 1.62
C ARG A 226 -10.90 8.18 0.61
N THR A 227 -9.87 7.42 0.93
CA THR A 227 -8.94 6.88 -0.07
C THR A 227 -8.51 5.45 0.30
N SER A 228 -9.50 4.60 0.55
CA SER A 228 -9.38 3.18 0.22
C SER A 228 -9.78 3.01 -1.25
N THR A 229 -8.81 3.04 -2.16
CA THR A 229 -9.10 2.79 -3.58
C THR A 229 -9.17 1.28 -3.81
N CYS A 230 -10.38 0.71 -3.79
CA CYS A 230 -10.61 -0.63 -4.30
C CYS A 230 -10.45 -0.65 -5.83
N PHE A 231 -9.24 -0.96 -6.32
CA PHE A 231 -9.04 -1.24 -7.74
C PHE A 231 -9.55 -2.64 -8.09
N ALA A 232 -10.80 -2.71 -8.53
CA ALA A 232 -11.46 -3.93 -9.05
C ALA A 232 -10.72 -4.70 -10.19
N PRO A 233 -9.79 -4.14 -11.00
CA PRO A 233 -9.14 -4.93 -12.06
C PRO A 233 -8.05 -5.89 -11.56
N PHE A 234 -7.55 -5.72 -10.34
CA PHE A 234 -6.38 -6.44 -9.80
C PHE A 234 -6.64 -7.95 -9.59
N TRP A 235 -7.91 -8.33 -9.43
CA TRP A 235 -8.33 -9.70 -9.09
C TRP A 235 -7.91 -10.77 -10.09
N LYS A 236 -7.90 -10.45 -11.39
CA LYS A 236 -7.68 -11.45 -12.45
C LYS A 236 -6.25 -12.01 -12.48
N ARG A 237 -5.27 -11.34 -11.87
CA ARG A 237 -3.84 -11.68 -12.02
C ARG A 237 -3.25 -12.47 -10.84
N CYS A 238 -3.73 -12.28 -9.60
CA CYS A 238 -3.28 -13.10 -8.46
C CYS A 238 -3.88 -14.51 -8.45
N VAL A 239 -5.11 -14.71 -8.94
CA VAL A 239 -5.82 -16.02 -8.87
C VAL A 239 -5.27 -17.06 -9.86
N ARG A 240 -4.42 -16.66 -10.82
CA ARG A 240 -3.71 -17.58 -11.74
C ARG A 240 -2.53 -18.32 -11.09
N THR A 241 -2.25 -18.09 -9.82
CA THR A 241 -1.12 -18.64 -9.07
C THR A 241 -1.17 -20.16 -8.84
N CYS A 242 -2.30 -20.81 -9.10
CA CYS A 242 -2.38 -22.28 -9.16
C CYS A 242 -2.87 -22.66 -10.55
N GLY A 243 -2.02 -23.26 -11.38
CA GLY A 243 -2.31 -23.66 -12.77
C GLY A 243 -3.44 -24.69 -12.99
N ARG A 244 -4.41 -24.80 -12.06
CA ARG A 244 -5.61 -25.64 -12.14
C ARG A 244 -6.91 -24.97 -11.67
N CYS A 245 -6.91 -23.69 -11.31
CA CYS A 245 -8.09 -23.03 -10.75
C CYS A 245 -8.79 -22.10 -11.76
N SER A 246 -9.60 -22.68 -12.64
CA SER A 246 -10.63 -21.94 -13.38
C SER A 246 -11.98 -22.65 -13.22
N PRO A 247 -12.97 -22.06 -12.54
CA PRO A 247 -14.35 -22.49 -12.71
C PRO A 247 -15.23 -21.41 -13.39
N PRO A 248 -16.10 -21.80 -14.35
CA PRO A 248 -16.82 -20.90 -15.26
C PRO A 248 -18.03 -20.15 -14.64
N TRP A 249 -18.28 -20.24 -13.34
CA TRP A 249 -19.49 -19.69 -12.70
C TRP A 249 -19.46 -18.16 -12.47
N TRP A 250 -18.32 -17.50 -12.64
CA TRP A 250 -18.15 -16.06 -12.38
C TRP A 250 -18.92 -15.14 -13.34
N ALA A 251 -19.31 -15.61 -14.53
CA ALA A 251 -20.16 -14.85 -15.44
C ALA A 251 -21.62 -14.70 -14.95
N GLY A 252 -22.01 -15.41 -13.88
CA GLY A 252 -23.35 -15.39 -13.31
C GLY A 252 -23.55 -14.38 -12.17
N LEU A 253 -22.53 -14.09 -11.37
CA LEU A 253 -22.66 -13.23 -10.19
C LEU A 253 -22.76 -11.74 -10.56
N ILE A 254 -21.93 -11.29 -11.51
CA ILE A 254 -21.99 -9.94 -12.09
C ILE A 254 -23.33 -9.70 -12.80
N ARG A 255 -23.92 -10.76 -13.40
CA ARG A 255 -25.20 -10.66 -14.11
C ARG A 255 -26.40 -10.53 -13.16
N ARG A 256 -26.32 -11.04 -11.93
CA ARG A 256 -27.35 -10.87 -10.89
C ARG A 256 -27.26 -9.52 -10.17
N GLU A 257 -26.07 -8.96 -9.97
CA GLU A 257 -25.93 -7.63 -9.37
C GLU A 257 -26.32 -6.49 -10.33
N MET A 258 -26.03 -6.63 -11.64
CA MET A 258 -26.44 -5.61 -12.62
C MET A 258 -27.95 -5.63 -12.93
N SER A 259 -28.68 -6.69 -12.59
CA SER A 259 -30.14 -6.79 -12.82
C SER A 259 -30.97 -6.26 -11.65
N HIS A 260 -30.40 -6.08 -10.46
CA HIS A 260 -31.12 -5.57 -9.28
C HIS A 260 -30.83 -4.09 -8.95
N GLY A 261 -30.00 -3.40 -9.74
CA GLY A 261 -29.66 -1.98 -9.57
C GLY A 261 -30.39 -1.01 -10.50
N LEU A 262 -31.41 -1.44 -11.25
CA LEU A 262 -32.11 -0.59 -12.24
C LEU A 262 -33.63 -0.45 -12.03
N VAL A 263 -34.15 -0.78 -10.85
CA VAL A 263 -35.50 -0.36 -10.45
C VAL A 263 -35.46 0.15 -9.02
N GLY A 264 -35.46 1.48 -8.89
CA GLY A 264 -35.46 2.24 -7.65
C GLY A 264 -35.33 3.72 -7.99
#